data_AF-A0A849RL44-F1
#
_entry.id   AF-A0A849RL44-F1
#
_cell.length_a   1.000
_cell.length_b   1.000
_cell.length_c   1.000
_cell.angle_alpha   90.00
_cell.angle_beta   90.00
_cell.angle_gamma   90.00
#
_symmetry.space_group_name_H-M   'P 1'
#
loop_
_entity.id
_entity.type
_entity.pdbx_description
1 polymer ?
#
loop_
_entity_poly.entity_id
_entity_poly.type
_entity_poly.pdbx_seq_one_letter_code
_entity_poly.pdbx_strand_id
1 'polypeptide(L)'
;MDVLKVYDTWVEVPGKTLHFDVMTGDQATALRLANEYVSAQGFAAIAVTAEECRFCHQEPVVMFTEHQQTEFRQSGGFIVPLSA
;
A
#
# COMPACT_ATOMS: atom_id res chain seq x y z
N MET A 1 -18.07 5.63 -10.71
CA MET A 1 -17.31 6.43 -9.73
C MET A 1 -16.14 5.56 -9.34
N ASP A 2 -14.91 6.01 -9.61
CA ASP A 2 -13.74 5.18 -9.35
C ASP A 2 -13.56 5.03 -7.84
N VAL A 3 -13.36 3.79 -7.40
CA VAL A 3 -13.08 3.44 -6.00
C VAL A 3 -11.69 2.82 -5.95
N LEU A 4 -10.96 3.13 -4.88
CA LEU A 4 -9.77 2.40 -4.51
C LEU A 4 -10.06 1.51 -3.31
N LYS A 5 -9.27 0.47 -3.16
CA LYS A 5 -9.23 -0.41 -2.00
C LYS A 5 -8.05 0.00 -1.12
N VAL A 6 -8.30 0.01 0.17
CA VAL A 6 -7.29 0.25 1.20
C VAL A 6 -6.83 -1.11 1.71
N TYR A 7 -5.52 -1.35 1.64
CA TYR A 7 -4.89 -2.53 2.21
C TYR A 7 -4.01 -2.13 3.38
N ASP A 8 -4.50 -2.39 4.60
CA ASP A 8 -3.79 -2.15 5.85
C ASP A 8 -2.63 -3.14 5.94
N THR A 9 -1.40 -2.63 6.01
CA THR A 9 -0.19 -3.43 5.87
C THR A 9 0.73 -3.28 7.06
N TRP A 10 0.99 -4.41 7.73
CA TRP A 10 1.87 -4.51 8.89
C TRP A 10 3.01 -5.48 8.58
N VAL A 11 4.25 -4.99 8.59
CA VAL A 11 5.44 -5.80 8.24
C VAL A 11 6.46 -5.71 9.35
N GLU A 12 6.81 -6.86 9.92
CA GLU A 12 7.92 -6.97 10.86
C GLU A 12 9.26 -6.90 10.14
N VAL A 13 10.12 -5.95 10.53
CA VAL A 13 11.47 -5.78 10.01
C VAL A 13 12.48 -5.73 11.17
N PRO A 14 13.79 -5.88 10.93
CA PRO A 14 14.78 -5.80 12.00
C PRO A 14 14.64 -4.52 12.85
N GLY A 15 14.24 -4.70 14.12
CA GLY A 15 14.19 -3.64 15.12
C GLY A 15 12.94 -2.76 15.11
N LYS A 16 11.95 -2.99 14.24
CA LYS A 16 10.68 -2.24 14.22
C LYS A 16 9.60 -2.94 13.39
N THR A 17 8.37 -2.47 13.55
CA THR A 17 7.27 -2.77 12.63
C THR A 17 7.09 -1.60 11.65
N LEU A 18 6.88 -1.89 10.37
CA LEU A 18 6.40 -0.92 9.39
C LEU A 18 4.88 -1.02 9.31
N HIS A 19 4.20 0.12 9.47
CA HIS A 19 2.76 0.24 9.28
C HIS A 19 2.48 1.24 8.15
N PHE A 20 1.74 0.81 7.13
CA PHE A 20 1.36 1.64 6.00
C PHE A 20 0.12 1.08 5.30
N ASP A 21 -0.62 1.95 4.62
CA ASP A 21 -1.70 1.53 3.73
C ASP A 21 -1.21 1.48 2.28
N VAL A 22 -1.67 0.46 1.55
CA VAL A 22 -1.54 0.41 0.09
C VAL A 22 -2.88 0.77 -0.55
N MET A 23 -2.88 1.84 -1.34
CA MET A 23 -4.07 2.43 -1.94
C MET A 23 -4.13 2.02 -3.41
N THR A 24 -4.93 1.01 -3.78
CA THR A 24 -4.89 0.42 -5.13
C THR A 24 -6.21 -0.28 -5.54
N GLY A 25 -6.30 -0.84 -6.74
CA GLY A 25 -7.50 -1.48 -7.27
C GLY A 25 -7.70 -2.96 -6.88
N ASP A 26 -6.62 -3.69 -6.59
CA ASP A 26 -6.66 -5.13 -6.31
C ASP A 26 -5.48 -5.64 -5.47
N GLN A 27 -5.61 -6.87 -4.97
CA GLN A 27 -4.63 -7.49 -4.06
C GLN A 27 -3.28 -7.73 -4.76
N ALA A 28 -3.28 -8.08 -6.05
CA ALA A 28 -2.04 -8.39 -6.76
C ALA A 28 -1.18 -7.13 -6.89
N THR A 29 -1.82 -6.01 -7.22
CA THR A 29 -1.18 -4.69 -7.26
C THR A 29 -0.77 -4.24 -5.86
N ALA A 30 -1.58 -4.53 -4.84
CA ALA A 30 -1.26 -4.19 -3.46
C ALA A 30 0.03 -4.88 -2.98
N LEU A 31 0.15 -6.18 -3.21
CA LEU A 31 1.34 -6.95 -2.86
C LEU A 31 2.57 -6.47 -3.63
N ARG A 32 2.43 -6.16 -4.93
CA ARG A 32 3.53 -5.60 -5.72
C ARG A 32 4.05 -4.30 -5.11
N LEU A 33 3.15 -3.33 -4.88
CA LEU A 33 3.50 -2.01 -4.34
C LEU A 33 4.06 -2.12 -2.92
N ALA A 34 3.51 -2.99 -2.07
CA ALA A 34 4.01 -3.21 -0.71
C ALA A 34 5.44 -3.77 -0.71
N ASN A 35 5.73 -4.77 -1.56
CA ASN A 35 7.07 -5.35 -1.68
C ASN A 35 8.07 -4.32 -2.23
N GLU A 36 7.69 -3.54 -3.24
CA GLU A 36 8.50 -2.44 -3.76
C GLU A 36 8.83 -1.41 -2.67
N TYR A 37 7.83 -1.03 -1.86
CA TYR A 37 8.00 -0.09 -0.75
C TYR A 37 8.94 -0.63 0.35
N VAL A 38 8.74 -1.87 0.80
CA VAL A 38 9.59 -2.50 1.82
C VAL A 38 11.03 -2.68 1.31
N SER A 39 11.20 -3.03 0.03
CA SER A 39 12.52 -3.09 -0.61
C SER A 39 13.20 -1.71 -0.66
N ALA A 40 12.45 -0.65 -0.99
CA ALA A 40 12.96 0.72 -1.03
C ALA A 40 13.39 1.24 0.36
N GLN A 41 12.82 0.69 1.44
CA GLN A 41 13.23 0.96 2.83
C GLN A 41 14.49 0.18 3.25
N GLY A 42 15.09 -0.61 2.36
CA GLY A 42 16.31 -1.39 2.60
C GLY A 42 16.06 -2.84 3.03
N PHE A 43 14.81 -3.33 2.98
CA PHE A 43 14.44 -4.66 3.45
C PHE A 43 14.05 -5.62 2.31
N ALA A 44 14.84 -5.65 1.23
CA ALA A 44 14.54 -6.44 0.02
C ALA A 44 14.42 -7.96 0.23
N ALA A 45 14.95 -8.50 1.34
CA ALA A 45 14.83 -9.92 1.70
C ALA A 45 13.50 -10.27 2.41
N ILE A 46 12.71 -9.26 2.78
CA ILE A 46 11.42 -9.43 3.47
C ILE A 46 10.32 -9.34 2.43
N ALA A 47 9.62 -10.46 2.24
CA ALA A 47 8.48 -10.52 1.34
C ALA A 47 7.21 -10.12 2.11
N VAL A 48 6.40 -9.24 1.51
CA VAL A 48 5.05 -8.94 1.99
C VAL A 48 4.07 -9.88 1.31
N THR A 49 3.28 -10.60 2.09
CA THR A 49 2.23 -11.50 1.61
C THR A 49 0.84 -10.95 1.93
N ALA A 50 -0.21 -11.72 1.59
CA ALA A 50 -1.59 -11.36 1.96
C ALA A 50 -1.85 -11.45 3.48
N GLU A 51 -0.96 -12.08 4.25
CA GLU A 51 -1.04 -12.10 5.72
C GLU A 51 -0.70 -10.72 6.30
N GLU A 52 0.33 -10.06 5.75
CA GLU A 52 0.76 -8.73 6.14
C GLU A 52 -0.12 -7.64 5.50
N CYS A 53 -0.45 -7.75 4.21
CA CYS A 53 -1.16 -6.75 3.40
C CYS A 53 -2.64 -7.10 3.23
N ARG A 54 -3.48 -6.62 4.14
CA ARG A 54 -4.87 -7.08 4.31
C ARG A 54 -5.88 -6.04 3.83
N PHE A 55 -6.84 -6.47 3.02
CA PHE A 55 -7.95 -5.62 2.62
C PHE A 55 -8.72 -5.11 3.84
N CYS A 56 -8.89 -3.79 3.93
CA CYS A 56 -9.64 -3.12 4.98
C CYS A 56 -11.01 -2.66 4.48
N HIS A 57 -11.03 -1.68 3.57
CA HIS A 57 -12.26 -1.10 3.02
C HIS A 57 -12.03 -0.46 1.63
N GLN A 58 -13.06 0.19 1.10
CA GLN A 58 -12.98 0.94 -0.17
C GLN A 58 -13.37 2.39 0.04
N GLU A 59 -12.73 3.28 -0.72
CA GLU A 59 -13.02 4.71 -0.70
C GLU A 59 -13.13 5.26 -2.13
N PRO A 60 -13.99 6.27 -2.38
CA PRO A 60 -14.01 6.93 -3.67
C PRO A 60 -12.70 7.67 -3.95
N VAL A 61 -12.11 7.48 -5.12
CA VAL A 61 -10.82 8.08 -5.52
C VAL A 61 -10.85 9.62 -5.46
N VAL A 62 -12.02 10.21 -5.66
CA VAL A 62 -12.24 11.68 -5.58
C VAL A 62 -11.99 12.26 -4.18
N MET A 63 -11.97 11.44 -3.12
CA MET A 63 -11.70 11.89 -1.75
C MET A 63 -10.21 12.20 -1.51
N PHE A 64 -9.32 11.81 -2.43
CA PHE A 64 -7.87 11.98 -2.32
C PHE A 64 -7.37 13.20 -3.09
N THR A 65 -6.15 13.63 -2.80
CA THR A 65 -5.52 14.80 -3.47
C THR A 65 -5.36 14.55 -4.98
N GLU A 66 -5.31 15.62 -5.79
CA GLU A 66 -5.10 15.50 -7.25
C GLU A 66 -3.81 14.73 -7.60
N HIS A 67 -2.77 14.88 -6.77
CA HIS A 67 -1.53 14.15 -6.91
C HIS A 67 -1.74 12.64 -6.73
N GLN A 68 -2.37 12.22 -5.62
CA GLN A 68 -2.68 10.81 -5.34
C GLN A 68 -3.62 10.21 -6.38
N GLN A 69 -4.60 10.97 -6.86
CA GLN A 69 -5.47 10.53 -7.95
C GLN A 69 -4.67 10.28 -9.24
N THR A 70 -3.69 11.12 -9.53
CA THR A 70 -2.83 10.98 -10.70
C THR A 70 -1.89 9.80 -10.55
N GLU A 71 -1.28 9.62 -9.39
CA GLU A 71 -0.42 8.48 -9.08
C GLU A 71 -1.20 7.16 -9.16
N PHE A 72 -2.42 7.10 -8.61
CA PHE A 72 -3.30 5.94 -8.75
C PHE A 72 -3.56 5.59 -10.22
N ARG A 73 -3.84 6.59 -11.07
CA ARG A 73 -4.08 6.38 -12.51
C ARG A 73 -2.83 5.99 -13.31
N GLN A 74 -1.65 6.42 -12.90
CA GLN A 74 -0.40 6.20 -13.64
C GLN A 74 0.37 4.95 -13.17
N SER A 75 0.41 4.72 -11.86
CA SER A 75 1.22 3.67 -11.21
C SER A 75 0.38 2.51 -10.69
N GLY A 76 -0.95 2.62 -10.76
CA GLY A 76 -1.91 1.64 -10.25
C GLY A 76 -2.18 1.77 -8.74
N GLY A 77 -1.53 2.70 -8.04
CA GLY A 77 -1.72 2.92 -6.61
C GLY A 77 -0.60 3.75 -5.99
N PHE A 78 -0.72 4.00 -4.69
CA PHE A 78 0.24 4.74 -3.89
C PHE A 78 0.31 4.21 -2.45
N ILE A 79 1.36 4.59 -1.71
CA ILE A 79 1.58 4.18 -0.32
C ILE A 79 1.26 5.35 0.61
N VAL A 80 0.58 5.07 1.73
CA VAL A 80 0.40 6.02 2.83
C VAL A 80 1.14 5.47 4.05
N PRO A 81 2.33 6.02 4.40
CA PRO A 81 3.04 5.63 5.62
C PRO A 81 2.27 6.05 6.86
N LEU A 82 2.18 5.17 7.84
CA LEU A 82 1.50 5.40 9.11
C LEU A 82 2.53 5.33 10.26
N SER A 83 2.18 5.92 11.40
CA SER A 83 2.97 5.75 12.62
C SER A 83 2.59 4.41 13.26
N ALA A 84 3.55 3.49 13.33
CA ALA A 84 3.44 2.26 14.10
C ALA A 84 3.52 2.54 15.61
#